data_AF-A0A8W8HQ52-F1
#
_entry.id   AF-A0A8W8HQ52-F1
#
_cell.length_a   1.000
_cell.length_b   1.000
_cell.length_c   1.000
_cell.angle_alpha   90.00
_cell.angle_beta   90.00
_cell.angle_gamma   90.00
#
_symmetry.space_group_name_H-M   'P 1'
#
loop_
_entity.id
_entity.type
_entity.pdbx_description
1 polymer ?
#
loop_
_entity_poly.entity_id
_entity_poly.type
_entity_poly.pdbx_seq_one_letter_code
_entity_poly.pdbx_strand_id
1 'polypeptide(L)'
;MPGSDVLFYFTGWFRLTQAVECLGLICMVIALLILLLYFFVSSCKQRKALYAIILFTFLSVLFIVIGIAVFGGKMEQMGYSVGWSMGLAIAGVVLAFLAGIMEVLELR
;
A
#
# COMPACT_ATOMS: atom_id res chain seq x y z
N MET A 1 7.25 5.43 38.20
CA MET A 1 7.60 4.21 37.44
C MET A 1 7.30 4.47 35.97
N PRO A 2 8.28 4.86 35.13
CA PRO A 2 8.06 5.30 33.75
C PRO A 2 8.12 4.13 32.74
N GLY A 3 7.52 2.98 33.07
CA GLY A 3 7.70 1.74 32.30
C GLY A 3 6.47 1.31 31.49
N SER A 4 5.25 1.65 31.91
CA SER A 4 4.01 1.21 31.27
C SER A 4 3.63 2.03 30.04
N ASP A 5 3.89 3.34 30.07
CA ASP A 5 3.47 4.25 29.00
C ASP A 5 4.27 3.97 27.72
N VAL A 6 5.59 3.79 27.87
CA VAL A 6 6.50 3.52 26.75
C VAL A 6 6.13 2.22 26.04
N LEU A 7 5.76 1.17 26.78
CA LEU A 7 5.39 -0.13 26.23
C LEU A 7 4.03 -0.09 25.51
N PHE A 8 3.09 0.71 26.02
CA PHE A 8 1.80 0.98 25.37
C PHE A 8 1.97 1.80 24.07
N TYR A 9 2.82 2.82 24.07
CA TYR A 9 3.17 3.55 22.85
C TYR A 9 3.84 2.63 21.82
N PHE A 10 4.83 1.83 22.23
CA PHE A 10 5.55 0.94 21.31
C PHE A 10 4.63 -0.04 20.57
N THR A 11 3.74 -0.70 21.31
CA THR A 11 2.76 -1.63 20.73
C THR A 11 1.67 -0.92 19.94
N GLY A 12 1.29 0.30 20.33
CA GLY A 12 0.32 1.13 19.62
C GLY A 12 0.78 1.49 18.22
N TRP A 13 1.97 2.10 18.07
CA TRP A 13 2.50 2.51 16.77
C TRP A 13 2.74 1.32 15.84
N PHE A 14 3.28 0.20 16.34
CA PHE A 14 3.48 -1.01 15.53
C PHE A 14 2.17 -1.60 15.02
N ARG A 15 1.14 -1.70 15.88
CA ARG A 15 -0.19 -2.20 15.48
C ARG A 15 -0.87 -1.26 14.48
N LEU A 16 -0.70 0.06 14.64
CA LEU A 16 -1.23 1.05 13.72
C LEU A 16 -0.59 0.96 12.34
N THR A 17 0.74 0.88 12.29
CA THR A 17 1.48 0.70 11.04
C THR A 17 1.10 -0.61 10.36
N GLN A 18 1.03 -1.72 11.10
CA GLN A 18 0.59 -3.00 10.54
C GLN A 18 -0.84 -2.94 9.99
N ALA A 19 -1.77 -2.27 10.68
CA ALA A 19 -3.13 -2.09 10.19
C ALA A 19 -3.19 -1.25 8.91
N VAL A 20 -2.39 -0.18 8.81
CA VAL A 20 -2.28 0.68 7.60
C VAL A 20 -1.69 -0.11 6.43
N GLU A 21 -0.66 -0.91 6.66
CA GLU A 21 -0.07 -1.81 5.64
C GLU A 21 -1.10 -2.85 5.16
N CYS A 22 -1.83 -3.50 6.08
CA CYS A 22 -2.90 -4.42 5.72
C CYS A 22 -4.01 -3.74 4.91
N LEU A 23 -4.39 -2.51 5.26
CA LEU A 23 -5.40 -1.75 4.54
C LEU A 23 -4.91 -1.37 3.14
N GLY A 24 -3.64 -0.97 3.01
CA GLY A 24 -2.97 -0.74 1.74
C GLY A 24 -2.97 -1.99 0.84
N LEU A 25 -2.60 -3.16 1.39
CA LEU A 25 -2.62 -4.45 0.69
C LEU A 25 -4.02 -4.87 0.26
N ILE A 26 -5.03 -4.73 1.13
CA ILE A 26 -6.43 -5.05 0.80
C ILE A 26 -6.90 -4.15 -0.35
N CYS A 27 -6.59 -2.86 -0.30
CA CYS A 27 -6.92 -1.91 -1.36
C CYS A 27 -6.24 -2.28 -2.68
N MET A 28 -4.99 -2.75 -2.63
CA MET A 28 -4.23 -3.27 -3.76
C MET A 28 -4.88 -4.50 -4.39
N VAL A 29 -5.30 -5.47 -3.57
CA VAL A 29 -6.00 -6.68 -4.03
C VAL A 29 -7.34 -6.31 -4.69
N ILE A 30 -8.07 -5.37 -4.11
CA ILE A 30 -9.33 -4.87 -4.69
C ILE A 30 -9.07 -4.20 -6.04
N ALA A 31 -8.07 -3.33 -6.15
CA ALA A 31 -7.69 -2.71 -7.43
C ALA A 31 -7.35 -3.76 -8.49
N LEU A 32 -6.58 -4.79 -8.13
CA LEU A 32 -6.23 -5.90 -9.02
C LEU A 32 -7.48 -6.68 -9.47
N LEU A 33 -8.42 -6.97 -8.56
CA LEU A 33 -9.69 -7.62 -8.87
C LEU A 33 -10.55 -6.79 -9.84
N ILE A 34 -10.62 -5.46 -9.65
CA ILE A 34 -11.40 -4.57 -10.53
C ILE A 34 -10.73 -4.51 -11.92
N LEU A 35 -9.40 -4.48 -11.99
CA LEU A 35 -8.63 -4.50 -13.25
C LEU A 35 -8.84 -5.83 -14.00
N LEU A 36 -8.86 -6.95 -13.28
CA LEU A 36 -9.13 -8.29 -13.83
C LEU A 36 -10.58 -8.40 -14.34
N LEU A 37 -11.55 -7.86 -13.59
CA LEU A 37 -12.94 -7.74 -14.05
C LEU A 37 -13.07 -6.86 -15.28
N TYR A 38 -12.32 -5.76 -15.36
CA TYR A 38 -12.29 -4.88 -16.53
C TYR A 38 -11.76 -5.61 -17.78
N PHE A 39 -10.77 -6.49 -17.62
CA PHE A 39 -10.19 -7.27 -18.74
C PHE A 39 -11.09 -8.42 -19.19
N PHE A 40 -11.72 -9.14 -18.26
CA PHE A 40 -12.57 -10.30 -18.55
C PHE A 40 -14.00 -9.93 -18.96
N VAL A 41 -14.58 -8.88 -18.37
CA VAL A 41 -15.95 -8.46 -18.63
C VAL A 41 -15.93 -7.27 -19.59
N SER A 42 -15.96 -7.58 -20.89
CA SER A 42 -16.03 -6.57 -21.96
C SER A 42 -17.25 -5.62 -21.80
N SER A 43 -18.32 -6.06 -21.14
CA SER A 43 -19.51 -5.24 -20.83
C SER A 43 -19.29 -4.14 -19.77
N CYS A 44 -18.23 -4.24 -18.95
CA CYS A 44 -17.88 -3.25 -17.91
C CYS A 44 -16.78 -2.28 -18.38
N LYS A 45 -16.45 -2.29 -19.67
CA LYS A 45 -15.43 -1.46 -20.30
C LYS A 45 -15.85 0.01 -20.43
N GLN A 46 -16.26 0.62 -19.32
CA GLN A 46 -16.55 2.04 -19.23
C GLN A 46 -15.31 2.78 -18.77
N ARG A 47 -15.02 3.93 -19.39
CA ARG A 47 -13.91 4.81 -18.97
C ARG A 47 -13.98 5.22 -17.49
N LYS A 48 -15.19 5.23 -16.91
CA LYS A 48 -15.42 5.51 -15.48
C LYS A 48 -14.79 4.45 -14.57
N ALA A 49 -14.77 3.19 -14.99
CA ALA A 49 -14.16 2.10 -14.24
C ALA A 49 -12.63 2.25 -14.20
N LEU A 50 -12.00 2.57 -15.34
CA LEU A 50 -10.56 2.86 -15.40
C LEU A 50 -10.15 4.03 -14.50
N TYR A 51 -10.91 5.13 -14.49
CA TYR A 51 -10.65 6.24 -13.56
C TYR A 51 -10.70 5.82 -12.09
N ALA A 52 -11.66 4.97 -11.73
CA ALA A 52 -11.76 4.45 -10.38
C ALA A 52 -10.56 3.57 -10.02
N ILE A 53 -10.11 2.69 -10.93
CA ILE A 53 -8.95 1.83 -10.68
C ILE A 53 -7.71 2.68 -10.48
N ILE A 54 -7.42 3.64 -11.37
CA ILE A 54 -6.28 4.57 -11.24
C ILE A 54 -6.32 5.28 -9.87
N LEU A 55 -7.48 5.81 -9.47
CA LEU A 55 -7.63 6.50 -8.19
C LEU A 55 -7.32 5.56 -7.01
N PHE A 56 -7.87 4.35 -7.02
CA PHE A 56 -7.64 3.35 -5.97
C PHE A 56 -6.18 2.85 -5.93
N THR A 57 -5.55 2.65 -7.09
CA THR A 57 -4.14 2.23 -7.20
C THR A 57 -3.21 3.30 -6.62
N PHE A 58 -3.39 4.58 -6.98
CA PHE A 58 -2.59 5.68 -6.42
C PHE A 58 -2.83 5.88 -4.93
N LEU A 59 -4.08 5.73 -4.47
CA LEU A 59 -4.42 5.85 -3.05
C LEU A 59 -3.80 4.72 -2.23
N SER A 60 -3.83 3.49 -2.73
CA SER A 60 -3.15 2.34 -2.10
C SER A 60 -1.65 2.57 -1.98
N VAL A 61 -0.98 3.06 -3.05
CA VAL A 61 0.44 3.40 -3.02
C VAL A 61 0.76 4.43 -1.94
N LEU A 62 -0.05 5.49 -1.80
CA LEU A 62 0.15 6.49 -0.74
C LEU A 62 0.08 5.87 0.66
N PHE A 63 -0.92 5.03 0.93
CA PHE A 63 -1.04 4.36 2.23
C PHE A 63 0.16 3.45 2.55
N ILE A 64 0.64 2.70 1.56
CA ILE A 64 1.80 1.80 1.74
C ILE A 64 3.09 2.61 1.93
N VAL A 65 3.29 3.69 1.18
CA VAL A 65 4.48 4.56 1.34
C VAL A 65 4.50 5.21 2.73
N ILE A 66 3.36 5.66 3.23
CA ILE A 66 3.26 6.23 4.59
C ILE A 66 3.61 5.17 5.64
N GLY A 67 3.10 3.94 5.51
CA GLY A 67 3.41 2.87 6.46
C GLY A 67 4.89 2.46 6.43
N ILE A 68 5.50 2.33 5.25
CA ILE A 68 6.94 2.09 5.08
C ILE A 68 7.77 3.24 5.66
N ALA A 69 7.39 4.50 5.43
CA ALA A 69 8.12 5.66 5.93
C ALA A 69 8.08 5.75 7.46
N VAL A 70 6.91 5.52 8.08
CA VAL A 70 6.76 5.50 9.54
C VAL A 70 7.53 4.31 10.15
N PHE A 71 7.48 3.15 9.50
CA PHE A 71 8.22 1.96 9.94
C PHE A 71 9.73 2.16 9.83
N GLY A 72 10.22 2.68 8.70
CA GLY A 72 11.63 2.94 8.44
C GLY A 72 12.21 3.98 9.40
N GLY A 73 11.51 5.10 9.59
CA GLY A 73 11.95 6.15 10.51
C GLY A 73 11.99 5.71 11.98
N LYS A 74 11.20 4.70 12.37
CA LYS A 74 11.22 4.13 13.72
C LYS A 74 12.20 2.96 13.87
N MET A 75 12.40 2.16 12.82
CA MET A 75 13.37 1.05 12.80
C MET A 75 14.83 1.54 12.80
N GLU A 76 15.12 2.62 12.08
CA GLU A 76 16.46 3.25 12.08
C GLU A 76 16.86 3.70 13.51
N GLN A 77 15.90 4.15 14.31
CA GLN A 77 16.12 4.54 15.70
C GLN A 77 16.35 3.36 16.66
N MET A 78 16.00 2.12 16.26
CA MET A 78 16.11 0.93 17.10
C MET A 78 17.26 0.00 16.71
N GLY A 79 18.02 0.31 15.66
CA GLY A 79 19.16 -0.49 15.19
C GLY A 79 18.78 -1.91 14.74
N TYR A 80 17.50 -2.17 14.46
CA TYR A 80 17.01 -3.49 14.08
C TYR A 80 17.16 -3.69 12.58
N SER A 81 17.66 -4.87 12.19
CA SER A 81 17.88 -5.20 10.78
C SER A 81 16.54 -5.33 10.05
N VAL A 82 16.43 -4.64 8.91
CA VAL A 82 15.24 -4.60 8.09
C VAL A 82 14.97 -5.99 7.49
N GLY A 83 13.80 -6.56 7.79
CA GLY A 83 13.43 -7.88 7.26
C GLY A 83 13.18 -7.86 5.75
N TRP A 84 13.41 -9.01 5.09
CA TRP A 84 13.17 -9.22 3.65
C TRP A 84 11.77 -8.78 3.19
N SER A 85 10.77 -8.88 4.07
CA SER A 85 9.39 -8.46 3.81
C SER A 85 9.27 -6.97 3.48
N MET A 86 10.11 -6.10 4.06
CA MET A 86 10.08 -4.66 3.77
C MET A 86 10.63 -4.37 2.37
N GLY A 87 11.67 -5.09 1.94
CA GLY A 87 12.15 -5.02 0.56
C GLY A 87 11.10 -5.46 -0.46
N LEU A 88 10.34 -6.50 -0.12
CA LEU A 88 9.22 -6.99 -0.95
C LEU A 88 8.08 -5.97 -1.03
N ALA A 89 7.79 -5.26 0.07
CA ALA A 89 6.80 -4.18 0.12
C ALA A 89 7.23 -2.98 -0.75
N ILE A 90 8.50 -2.58 -0.69
CA ILE A 90 9.06 -1.51 -1.54
C ILE A 90 8.99 -1.92 -3.02
N ALA A 91 9.38 -3.15 -3.35
CA ALA A 91 9.26 -3.67 -4.72
C ALA A 91 7.80 -3.67 -5.20
N GLY A 92 6.87 -4.05 -4.31
CA GLY A 92 5.43 -3.99 -4.55
C GLY A 92 4.95 -2.58 -4.86
N VAL A 93 5.38 -1.58 -4.09
CA VAL A 93 5.06 -0.15 -4.33
C VAL A 93 5.60 0.33 -5.67
N VAL A 94 6.83 -0.04 -6.05
CA VAL A 94 7.40 0.35 -7.34
C VAL A 94 6.61 -0.27 -8.49
N LEU A 95 6.27 -1.56 -8.40
CA LEU A 95 5.44 -2.24 -9.40
C LEU A 95 4.03 -1.65 -9.47
N ALA A 96 3.42 -1.32 -8.33
CA ALA A 96 2.14 -0.64 -8.23
C ALA A 96 2.14 0.70 -8.97
N PHE A 97 3.21 1.48 -8.78
CA PHE A 97 3.37 2.77 -9.39
C PHE A 97 3.52 2.66 -10.91
N LEU A 98 4.30 1.67 -11.39
CA LEU A 98 4.42 1.38 -12.81
C LEU A 98 3.08 0.92 -13.41
N ALA A 99 2.32 0.08 -12.71
CA ALA A 99 0.98 -0.34 -13.12
C ALA A 99 0.05 0.87 -13.27
N GLY A 100 0.01 1.77 -12.27
CA GLY A 100 -0.79 2.99 -12.33
C GLY A 100 -0.41 3.92 -13.49
N ILE A 101 0.88 4.06 -13.82
CA ILE A 101 1.31 4.81 -15.02
C ILE A 101 0.80 4.14 -16.30
N MET A 102 0.89 2.82 -16.39
CA MET A 102 0.43 2.05 -17.54
C MET A 102 -1.08 2.20 -17.76
N GLU A 103 -1.87 2.19 -16.68
CA GLU A 103 -3.32 2.44 -16.70
C GLU A 103 -3.66 3.86 -17.16
N VAL A 104 -2.89 4.86 -16.72
CA VAL A 104 -3.05 6.26 -17.17
C VAL A 104 -2.74 6.40 -18.66
N LEU A 105 -1.75 5.65 -19.18
CA LEU A 105 -1.42 5.64 -20.60
C LEU A 105 -2.51 4.97 -21.44
N GLU A 106 -3.13 3.89 -20.95
CA GLU A 106 -4.26 3.25 -21.64
C GLU A 106 -5.50 4.15 -21.67
N LEU A 107 -5.63 5.03 -20.69
CA LEU A 107 -6.72 6.01 -20.62
C LEU A 107 -6.53 7.20 -21.58
N ARG A 108 -5.33 7.43 -22.09
CA ARG A 108 -4.98 8.51 -23.02
C ARG A 108 -5.24 8.14 -24.47
#